data_AF-A0A848H2S8-F1
#
_entry.id   AF-A0A848H2S8-F1
#
_cell.length_a   1.000
_cell.length_b   1.000
_cell.length_c   1.000
_cell.angle_alpha   90.00
_cell.angle_beta   90.00
_cell.angle_gamma   90.00
#
_symmetry.space_group_name_H-M   'P 1'
#
loop_
_entity.id
_entity.type
_entity.pdbx_description
1 polymer ?
#
loop_
_entity_poly.entity_id
_entity_poly.type
_entity_poly.pdbx_seq_one_letter_code
_entity_poly.pdbx_strand_id
1 'polypeptide(L)'
;MRSLLLIVVCILCRQTLLAQGERKEFDFIISIDGELPKSLYNPQVLMENDDNRKVMNVSYYPGRLSFSHDDYVSLLSSQKGVKLILKFDYYEYAAKGQRKIHNYEIEIGRNWFDQSYIILKIYNSAKKRGRKKLHPLSEKDYTFDLEYPGGSMLHVQE
;
A
#
# COMPACT_ATOMS: atom_id res chain seq x y z
N MET A 1 17.04 -2.88 49.14
CA MET A 1 16.52 -1.80 48.27
C MET A 1 17.17 -1.79 46.87
N ARG A 2 18.50 -1.83 46.74
CA ARG A 2 19.17 -1.88 45.42
C ARG A 2 18.76 -3.07 44.52
N SER A 3 18.60 -4.26 45.11
CA SER A 3 18.14 -5.46 44.40
C SER A 3 16.69 -5.38 43.92
N LEU A 4 15.81 -4.73 44.68
CA LEU A 4 14.39 -4.55 44.31
C LEU A 4 14.23 -3.60 43.13
N LEU A 5 15.07 -2.55 43.08
CA LEU A 5 15.06 -1.54 42.02
C LEU A 5 15.54 -2.14 40.68
N LEU A 6 16.52 -3.04 40.71
CA LEU A 6 16.97 -3.79 39.53
C LEU A 6 15.88 -4.71 38.97
N ILE A 7 15.10 -5.37 39.83
CA ILE A 7 13.99 -6.25 39.40
C ILE A 7 12.89 -5.43 38.71
N VAL A 8 12.51 -4.27 39.27
CA VAL A 8 11.51 -3.38 38.67
C VAL A 8 11.98 -2.85 37.31
N VAL A 9 13.25 -2.46 37.19
CA VAL A 9 13.84 -2.03 35.90
C VAL A 9 13.82 -3.17 34.88
N CYS A 10 14.17 -4.39 35.27
CA CYS A 10 14.10 -5.55 34.37
C CYS A 10 12.68 -5.88 33.89
N ILE A 11 11.66 -5.70 34.74
CA ILE A 11 10.25 -5.92 34.38
C ILE A 11 9.78 -4.85 33.39
N LEU A 12 10.11 -3.58 33.62
CA LEU A 12 9.75 -2.47 32.73
C LEU A 12 10.45 -2.57 31.36
N CYS A 13 11.71 -3.01 31.32
CA CYS A 13 12.42 -3.25 30.05
C CYS A 13 11.83 -4.40 29.21
N ARG A 14 11.15 -5.38 29.81
CA ARG A 14 10.46 -6.44 29.05
C ARG A 14 9.19 -5.96 28.37
N GLN A 15 8.48 -5.00 28.99
CA GLN A 15 7.25 -4.47 28.43
C GLN A 15 7.48 -3.61 27.18
N THR A 16 8.63 -2.93 27.09
CA THR A 16 8.97 -2.10 25.93
C THR A 16 9.40 -2.92 24.70
N LEU A 17 10.01 -4.10 24.89
CA LEU A 17 10.41 -5.00 23.81
C LEU A 17 9.20 -5.64 23.10
N LEU A 18 8.11 -5.91 23.83
CA LEU A 18 6.87 -6.47 23.28
C LEU A 18 5.98 -5.40 22.60
N ALA A 19 6.30 -4.11 22.77
CA ALA A 19 5.53 -2.99 22.22
C ALA A 19 6.02 -2.53 20.84
N GLN A 20 7.14 -3.05 20.33
CA GLN A 20 7.45 -2.93 18.90
C GLN A 20 6.53 -3.89 18.14
N GLY A 21 5.33 -3.41 17.82
CA GLY A 21 4.32 -4.20 17.13
C GLY A 21 4.91 -4.84 15.88
N GLU A 22 4.81 -6.17 15.80
CA GLU A 22 5.22 -6.92 14.61
C GLU A 22 4.55 -6.32 13.38
N ARG A 23 5.32 -6.13 12.31
CA ARG A 23 4.78 -5.65 11.03
C ARG A 23 4.81 -6.78 10.04
N LYS A 24 3.71 -6.95 9.29
CA LYS A 24 3.71 -7.85 8.16
C LYS A 24 4.16 -7.09 6.92
N GLU A 25 5.23 -7.54 6.31
CA GLU A 25 5.82 -6.91 5.12
C GLU A 25 5.57 -7.76 3.87
N PHE A 26 5.38 -7.08 2.73
CA PHE A 26 5.18 -7.67 1.42
C PHE A 26 6.11 -7.01 0.41
N ASP A 27 6.69 -7.81 -0.49
CA ASP A 27 7.47 -7.33 -1.62
C ASP A 27 6.52 -6.71 -2.64
N PHE A 28 6.35 -5.40 -2.54
CA PHE A 28 5.36 -4.63 -3.28
C PHE A 28 6.02 -3.40 -3.87
N ILE A 29 6.16 -3.37 -5.19
CA ILE A 29 6.80 -2.29 -5.93
C ILE A 29 5.72 -1.48 -6.61
N ILE A 30 5.69 -0.17 -6.34
CA ILE A 30 4.83 0.77 -7.06
C ILE A 30 5.71 1.60 -7.99
N SER A 31 5.35 1.66 -9.26
CA SER A 31 5.96 2.56 -10.23
C SER A 31 4.90 3.50 -10.81
N ILE A 32 5.21 4.79 -10.91
CA ILE A 32 4.33 5.81 -11.48
C ILE A 32 5.03 6.40 -12.70
N ASP A 33 4.42 6.24 -13.87
CA ASP A 33 4.97 6.61 -15.18
C ASP A 33 6.36 5.99 -15.51
N GLY A 34 6.73 4.92 -14.80
CA GLY A 34 8.01 4.23 -14.91
C GLY A 34 9.10 4.74 -13.97
N GLU A 35 8.76 5.61 -13.02
CA GLU A 35 9.63 6.02 -11.92
C GLU A 35 9.22 5.32 -10.63
N LEU A 36 10.17 5.12 -9.70
CA LEU A 36 9.88 4.61 -8.36
C LEU A 36 9.65 5.82 -7.43
N PRO A 37 8.45 5.98 -6.86
CA PRO A 37 8.18 7.08 -5.96
C PRO A 37 9.02 6.91 -4.68
N LYS A 38 9.74 7.95 -4.28
CA LYS A 38 10.56 7.94 -3.05
C LYS A 38 9.71 7.75 -1.79
N SER A 39 8.50 8.31 -1.80
CA SER A 39 7.52 8.21 -0.73
C SER A 39 6.12 8.26 -1.29
N LEU A 40 5.22 7.56 -0.62
CA LEU A 40 3.77 7.73 -0.78
C LEU A 40 3.25 8.44 0.46
N TYR A 41 2.30 9.34 0.28
CA TYR A 41 1.73 10.10 1.37
C TYR A 41 0.35 9.53 1.72
N ASN A 42 0.07 9.45 3.02
CA ASN A 42 -1.15 8.85 3.57
C ASN A 42 -1.51 7.48 2.96
N PRO A 43 -0.55 6.54 2.79
CA PRO A 43 -0.88 5.25 2.21
C PRO A 43 -1.76 4.45 3.16
N GLN A 44 -2.90 3.98 2.65
CA GLN A 44 -3.90 3.23 3.41
C GLN A 44 -4.52 2.13 2.54
N VAL A 45 -4.97 1.05 3.16
CA VAL A 45 -5.85 0.07 2.53
C VAL A 45 -7.21 0.17 3.18
N LEU A 46 -8.21 0.52 2.37
CA LEU A 46 -9.61 0.46 2.77
C LEU A 46 -10.11 -0.96 2.56
N MET A 47 -10.81 -1.47 3.56
CA MET A 47 -11.55 -2.72 3.49
C MET A 47 -13.03 -2.38 3.60
N GLU A 48 -13.78 -2.62 2.51
CA GLU A 48 -15.16 -2.20 2.34
C GLU A 48 -16.06 -3.42 2.08
N ASN A 49 -17.15 -3.53 2.85
CA ASN A 49 -18.32 -4.33 2.53
C ASN A 49 -19.58 -3.46 2.67
N ASP A 50 -20.75 -4.01 2.37
CA ASP A 50 -22.00 -3.25 2.29
C ASP A 50 -22.33 -2.46 3.58
N ASP A 51 -21.90 -2.95 4.76
CA ASP A 51 -22.28 -2.39 6.07
C ASP A 51 -21.10 -1.83 6.89
N ASN A 52 -19.85 -2.11 6.50
CA ASN A 52 -18.66 -1.80 7.28
C ASN A 52 -17.49 -1.33 6.41
N ARG A 53 -16.81 -0.31 6.93
CA ARG A 53 -15.59 0.24 6.36
C ARG A 53 -14.50 0.26 7.41
N LYS A 54 -13.41 -0.45 7.16
CA LYS A 54 -12.20 -0.39 7.98
C LYS A 54 -11.08 0.29 7.19
N VAL A 55 -10.42 1.26 7.83
CA VAL A 55 -9.23 1.93 7.30
C VAL A 55 -7.99 1.31 7.95
N MET A 56 -7.07 0.80 7.15
CA MET A 56 -5.80 0.25 7.62
C MET A 56 -4.67 1.16 7.16
N ASN A 57 -3.99 1.82 8.09
CA ASN A 57 -2.85 2.66 7.77
C ASN A 57 -1.64 1.76 7.47
N VAL A 58 -1.15 1.82 6.25
CA VAL A 58 0.02 1.02 5.82
C VAL A 58 1.24 1.91 5.74
N SER A 59 2.42 1.31 5.68
CA SER A 59 3.66 2.03 5.41
C SER A 59 4.25 1.52 4.12
N TYR A 60 4.79 2.43 3.32
CA TYR A 60 5.43 2.07 2.06
C TYR A 60 6.84 2.65 1.99
N TYR A 61 7.79 1.76 1.72
CA TYR A 61 9.12 2.09 1.23
C TYR A 61 9.27 1.46 -0.15
N PRO A 62 10.05 2.02 -1.08
CA PRO A 62 10.20 1.43 -2.41
C PRO A 62 10.51 -0.06 -2.37
N GLY A 63 9.57 -0.88 -2.88
CA GLY A 63 9.64 -2.34 -2.90
C GLY A 63 9.03 -3.04 -1.68
N ARG A 64 8.46 -2.32 -0.72
CA ARG A 64 7.92 -2.88 0.51
C ARG A 64 6.65 -2.16 0.97
N LEU A 65 5.57 -2.93 1.09
CA LEU A 65 4.34 -2.51 1.74
C LEU A 65 4.21 -3.24 3.08
N SER A 66 3.99 -2.51 4.17
CA SER A 66 3.94 -3.08 5.51
C SER A 66 2.65 -2.73 6.24
N PHE A 67 2.00 -3.73 6.82
CA PHE A 67 0.82 -3.62 7.68
C PHE A 67 1.21 -3.74 9.15
N SER A 68 0.39 -3.19 10.04
CA SER A 68 0.41 -3.60 11.46
C SER A 68 -0.01 -5.07 11.57
N HIS A 69 0.43 -5.77 12.62
CA HIS A 69 0.00 -7.14 12.87
C HIS A 69 -1.53 -7.24 12.91
N ASP A 70 -2.20 -6.37 13.67
CA ASP A 70 -3.65 -6.40 13.87
C ASP A 70 -4.44 -6.15 12.57
N ASP A 71 -3.96 -5.24 11.72
CA ASP A 71 -4.57 -5.00 10.42
C ASP A 71 -4.36 -6.16 9.47
N TYR A 72 -3.19 -6.79 9.49
CA TYR A 72 -2.95 -7.98 8.69
C TYR A 72 -3.84 -9.15 9.13
N VAL A 73 -3.96 -9.39 10.44
CA VAL A 73 -4.88 -10.40 10.98
C VAL A 73 -6.31 -10.11 10.57
N SER A 74 -6.75 -8.85 10.63
CA SER A 74 -8.08 -8.42 10.19
C SER A 74 -8.31 -8.68 8.70
N LEU A 75 -7.30 -8.43 7.87
CA LEU A 75 -7.32 -8.67 6.44
C LEU A 75 -7.45 -10.17 6.12
N LEU A 76 -6.78 -11.04 6.88
CA LEU A 76 -6.90 -12.49 6.74
C LEU A 76 -8.26 -13.02 7.21
N SER A 77 -8.81 -12.48 8.29
CA SER A 77 -10.05 -12.97 8.91
C SER A 77 -11.33 -12.48 8.21
N SER A 78 -11.24 -11.51 7.31
CA SER A 78 -12.40 -10.93 6.66
C SER A 78 -13.04 -11.91 5.65
N GLN A 79 -14.36 -11.84 5.47
CA GLN A 79 -15.13 -12.77 4.62
C GLN A 79 -14.80 -12.62 3.13
N LYS A 80 -15.07 -13.66 2.31
CA LYS A 80 -14.95 -13.56 0.85
C LYS A 80 -15.94 -12.51 0.31
N GLY A 81 -15.54 -11.72 -0.70
CA GLY A 81 -16.38 -10.69 -1.33
C GLY A 81 -16.17 -9.26 -0.79
N VAL A 82 -15.27 -9.06 0.17
CA VAL A 82 -14.89 -7.73 0.66
C VAL A 82 -13.97 -7.04 -0.34
N LYS A 83 -14.27 -5.80 -0.72
CA LYS A 83 -13.44 -4.97 -1.60
C LYS A 83 -12.26 -4.39 -0.81
N LEU A 84 -11.06 -4.49 -1.38
CA LEU A 84 -9.85 -3.88 -0.83
C LEU A 84 -9.37 -2.78 -1.76
N ILE A 85 -9.17 -1.57 -1.23
CA ILE A 85 -8.74 -0.41 -2.03
C ILE A 85 -7.47 0.16 -1.44
N LEU A 86 -6.36 0.06 -2.18
CA LEU A 86 -5.13 0.78 -1.88
C LEU A 86 -5.32 2.25 -2.26
N LYS A 87 -5.15 3.15 -1.28
CA LYS A 87 -5.19 4.59 -1.49
C LYS A 87 -3.90 5.26 -1.05
N PHE A 88 -3.45 6.23 -1.81
CA PHE A 88 -2.32 7.08 -1.42
C PHE A 88 -2.27 8.35 -2.27
N ASP A 89 -1.55 9.34 -1.73
CA ASP A 89 -1.25 10.58 -2.41
C ASP A 89 0.18 10.56 -2.96
N TYR A 90 0.35 11.04 -4.18
CA TYR A 90 1.64 11.22 -4.83
C TYR A 90 1.84 12.68 -5.20
N TYR A 91 2.92 13.27 -4.67
CA TYR A 91 3.32 14.63 -5.02
C TYR A 91 4.33 14.59 -6.16
N GLU A 92 3.89 15.01 -7.33
CA GLU A 92 4.76 15.21 -8.48
C GLU A 92 5.35 16.62 -8.42
N TYR A 93 6.68 16.68 -8.29
CA TYR A 93 7.42 17.93 -8.31
C TYR A 93 7.82 18.28 -9.75
N ALA A 94 7.23 19.36 -10.29
CA ALA A 94 7.67 19.92 -11.57
C ALA A 94 8.88 20.82 -11.38
N ALA A 95 9.72 20.94 -12.42
CA ALA A 95 10.96 21.74 -12.42
C ALA A 95 10.78 23.23 -12.06
N LYS A 96 9.55 23.75 -12.06
CA LYS A 96 9.22 25.15 -11.71
C LYS A 96 8.59 25.31 -10.32
N GLY A 97 8.73 24.32 -9.42
CA GLY A 97 8.18 24.38 -8.06
C GLY A 97 6.66 24.18 -7.98
N GLN A 98 6.00 23.96 -9.11
CA GLN A 98 4.59 23.54 -9.13
C GLN A 98 4.49 22.09 -8.64
N ARG A 99 3.61 21.87 -7.67
CA ARG A 99 3.36 20.56 -7.08
C ARG A 99 1.99 20.09 -7.54
N LYS A 100 1.95 19.05 -8.36
CA LYS A 100 0.69 18.35 -8.67
C LYS A 100 0.51 17.23 -7.64
N ILE A 101 -0.69 17.15 -7.08
CA ILE A 101 -1.09 16.04 -6.21
C ILE A 101 -1.90 15.09 -7.09
N HIS A 102 -1.53 13.82 -7.08
CA HIS A 102 -2.32 12.75 -7.67
C HIS A 102 -2.83 11.86 -6.54
N ASN A 103 -4.13 11.58 -6.53
CA ASN A 103 -4.77 10.72 -5.56
C ASN A 103 -5.10 9.39 -6.25
N TYR A 104 -4.42 8.33 -5.86
CA TYR A 104 -4.65 7.01 -6.44
C TYR A 104 -5.56 6.20 -5.53
N GLU A 105 -6.52 5.52 -6.16
CA GLU A 105 -7.42 4.54 -5.56
C GLU A 105 -7.41 3.32 -6.47
N ILE A 106 -6.89 2.20 -5.96
CA ILE A 106 -6.67 1.00 -6.76
C ILE A 106 -7.27 -0.17 -6.00
N GLU A 107 -8.26 -0.83 -6.60
CA GLU A 107 -8.76 -2.09 -6.08
C GLU A 107 -7.67 -3.16 -6.14
N ILE A 108 -7.37 -3.79 -5.01
CA ILE A 108 -6.33 -4.81 -4.89
C ILE A 108 -6.95 -6.16 -4.55
N GLY A 109 -6.44 -7.21 -5.18
CA GLY A 109 -6.86 -8.57 -4.87
C GLY A 109 -6.19 -9.08 -3.59
N ARG A 110 -6.90 -9.87 -2.77
CA ARG A 110 -6.27 -10.54 -1.61
C ARG A 110 -5.13 -11.46 -2.02
N ASN A 111 -5.29 -12.12 -3.16
CA ASN A 111 -4.29 -13.00 -3.75
C ASN A 111 -2.97 -12.27 -4.08
N TRP A 112 -2.95 -10.94 -4.10
CA TRP A 112 -1.72 -10.16 -4.29
C TRP A 112 -0.77 -10.34 -3.11
N PHE A 113 -1.29 -10.55 -1.90
CA PHE A 113 -0.51 -10.78 -0.69
C PHE A 113 0.03 -12.21 -0.56
N ASP A 114 -0.46 -13.12 -1.40
CA ASP A 114 0.04 -14.51 -1.49
C ASP A 114 1.17 -14.64 -2.53
N GLN A 115 1.40 -13.62 -3.35
CA GLN A 115 2.49 -13.62 -4.34
C GLN A 115 3.83 -13.36 -3.65
N SER A 116 4.90 -13.93 -4.19
CA SER A 116 6.25 -13.62 -3.71
C SER A 116 6.70 -12.20 -4.04
N TYR A 117 6.12 -11.57 -5.07
CA TYR A 117 6.22 -10.14 -5.29
C TYR A 117 5.03 -9.60 -6.10
N ILE A 118 4.80 -8.30 -5.97
CA ILE A 118 3.87 -7.52 -6.79
C ILE A 118 4.58 -6.30 -7.36
N ILE A 119 4.36 -6.00 -8.64
CA ILE A 119 4.74 -4.75 -9.28
C ILE A 119 3.50 -4.08 -9.84
N LEU A 120 3.08 -3.01 -9.18
CA LEU A 120 1.97 -2.15 -9.59
C LEU A 120 2.51 -0.98 -10.43
N LYS A 121 2.21 -0.97 -11.73
CA LYS A 121 2.67 0.06 -12.66
C LYS A 121 1.53 0.98 -13.01
N ILE A 122 1.56 2.21 -12.51
CA ILE A 122 0.55 3.24 -12.70
C ILE A 122 1.00 4.18 -13.81
N TYR A 123 0.08 4.55 -14.70
CA TYR A 123 0.33 5.46 -15.81
C TYR A 123 -0.68 6.59 -15.80
N ASN A 124 -0.21 7.83 -15.75
CA ASN A 124 -1.07 9.00 -15.80
C ASN A 124 -1.48 9.27 -17.25
N SER A 125 -2.79 9.33 -17.52
CA SER A 125 -3.39 9.52 -18.85
C SER A 125 -2.96 10.82 -19.51
N ALA A 126 -2.67 11.86 -18.72
CA ALA A 126 -2.18 13.13 -19.22
C ALA A 126 -0.78 13.04 -19.86
N LYS A 127 0.06 12.06 -19.49
CA LYS A 127 1.45 11.94 -19.97
C LYS A 127 1.57 11.11 -21.24
N LYS A 128 2.57 11.44 -22.08
CA LYS A 128 2.82 10.78 -23.37
C LYS A 128 2.93 9.24 -23.27
N ARG A 129 3.47 8.73 -22.16
CA ARG A 129 3.60 7.29 -21.90
C ARG A 129 2.25 6.63 -21.60
N GLY A 130 1.40 7.29 -20.80
CA GLY A 130 0.03 6.86 -20.52
C GLY A 130 -0.87 6.92 -21.76
N ARG A 131 -0.83 8.03 -22.52
CA ARG A 131 -1.61 8.21 -23.76
C ARG A 131 -1.37 7.13 -24.82
N LYS A 132 -0.15 6.59 -24.89
CA LYS A 132 0.22 5.53 -25.84
C LYS A 132 -0.20 4.14 -25.39
N LYS A 133 -0.37 3.93 -24.08
CA LYS A 133 -0.72 2.63 -23.54
C LYS A 133 -2.22 2.42 -23.49
N LEU A 134 -3.03 3.42 -23.12
CA LEU A 134 -4.46 3.19 -22.87
C LEU A 134 -5.32 4.46 -23.07
N HIS A 135 -6.54 4.27 -23.57
CA HIS A 135 -7.64 5.21 -23.35
C HIS A 135 -8.11 5.04 -21.90
N PRO A 136 -8.22 6.09 -21.07
CA PRO A 136 -8.85 5.96 -19.76
C PRO A 136 -10.31 5.53 -19.96
N LEU A 137 -10.68 4.38 -19.42
CA LEU A 137 -12.04 3.80 -19.52
C LEU A 137 -12.92 4.13 -18.30
N SER A 138 -12.36 4.79 -17.28
CA SER A 138 -13.10 5.31 -16.12
C SER A 138 -12.92 6.83 -15.99
N GLU A 139 -13.63 7.45 -15.06
CA GLU A 139 -13.48 8.87 -14.72
C GLU A 139 -12.11 9.23 -14.12
N LYS A 140 -11.24 8.23 -13.87
CA LYS A 140 -9.89 8.45 -13.31
C LYS A 140 -8.91 8.90 -14.40
N ASP A 141 -8.00 9.81 -14.03
CA ASP A 141 -6.98 10.34 -14.94
C ASP A 141 -5.71 9.46 -15.04
N TYR A 142 -5.82 8.19 -14.64
CA TYR A 142 -4.75 7.20 -14.68
C TYR A 142 -5.28 5.79 -14.96
N THR A 143 -4.36 4.88 -15.20
CA THR A 143 -4.60 3.45 -15.36
C THR A 143 -3.41 2.66 -14.80
N PHE A 144 -3.52 1.35 -14.65
CA PHE A 144 -2.43 0.55 -14.09
C PHE A 144 -2.34 -0.87 -14.69
N ASP A 145 -1.13 -1.42 -14.63
CA ASP A 145 -0.81 -2.82 -14.92
C ASP A 145 -0.28 -3.50 -13.64
N LEU A 146 -0.45 -4.82 -13.56
CA LEU A 146 0.06 -5.64 -12.46
C LEU A 146 1.01 -6.73 -13.00
N GLU A 147 2.20 -6.84 -12.41
CA GLU A 147 3.12 -7.94 -12.67
C GLU A 147 3.44 -8.71 -11.38
N TYR A 148 3.51 -10.04 -11.50
CA TYR A 148 3.78 -10.96 -10.40
C TYR A 148 4.42 -12.26 -10.96
N PRO A 149 4.94 -13.18 -10.13
CA PRO A 149 5.65 -14.37 -10.62
C PRO A 149 4.82 -15.26 -11.56
N GLY A 150 3.51 -15.33 -11.34
CA GLY A 150 2.57 -16.12 -12.15
C GLY A 150 2.19 -15.49 -13.50
N GLY A 151 2.77 -14.33 -13.85
CA GLY A 151 2.53 -13.62 -15.10
C GLY A 151 2.24 -12.14 -14.91
N SER A 152 1.82 -11.48 -15.99
CA SER A 152 1.33 -10.10 -15.96
C SER A 152 -0.18 -10.10 -16.17
N MET A 153 -0.93 -9.46 -15.27
CA MET A 153 -2.30 -9.05 -15.56
C MET A 153 -2.22 -7.69 -16.25
N LEU A 154 -2.45 -7.72 -17.57
CA LEU A 154 -2.72 -6.51 -18.34
C LEU A 154 -4.15 -6.08 -18.01
N HIS A 155 -4.31 -4.82 -17.62
CA HIS A 155 -5.61 -4.15 -17.53
C HIS A 155 -6.55 -4.71 -16.45
N VAL A 156 -6.46 -4.18 -15.22
CA VAL A 156 -7.54 -4.36 -14.23
C VAL A 156 -8.49 -3.16 -14.36
N GLN A 157 -9.67 -3.47 -14.90
CA GLN A 157 -10.82 -2.57 -15.02
C GLN A 157 -11.53 -2.55 -13.66
N GLU A 158 -11.85 -1.36 -13.13
CA GLU A 158 -12.97 -1.24 -12.18
C GLU A 158 -14.29 -1.39 -12.93
#